data_AF-A0A4U1BWX9-F1
#
_entry.id   AF-A0A4U1BWX9-F1
#
_cell.length_a   1.000
_cell.length_b   1.000
_cell.length_c   1.000
_cell.angle_alpha   90.00
_cell.angle_beta   90.00
_cell.angle_gamma   90.00
#
_symmetry.space_group_name_H-M   'P 1'
#
loop_
_entity.id
_entity.type
_entity.pdbx_description
1 polymer ?
#
loop_
_entity_poly.entity_id
_entity_poly.type
_entity_poly.pdbx_seq_one_letter_code
_entity_poly.pdbx_strand_id
1 'polypeptide(L)'
;MADPKQLQQVLDLADKELEHAQLKLRAARSQSDALKEQLTQLDAYRFDYVKQASEKAGKRVAANHYQQYYHFIAKLDGAIDAQRKQIADADEAVKQFQAQYQLIQQKQKALSLLIEKELKRRQLRAEKVEQQQLDEFSLQQYLRRKA
;
A
#
# COMPACT_ATOMS: atom_id res chain seq x y z
N MET A 1 -5.36 -30.33 -14.93
CA MET A 1 -5.56 -29.40 -13.80
C MET A 1 -4.17 -29.06 -13.27
N ALA A 2 -3.89 -27.78 -12.99
CA ALA A 2 -2.57 -27.35 -12.49
C ALA A 2 -2.23 -28.07 -11.17
N ASP A 3 -0.94 -28.40 -10.96
CA ASP A 3 -0.50 -29.10 -9.76
C ASP A 3 -0.54 -28.13 -8.54
N PRO A 4 -1.15 -28.48 -7.39
CA PRO A 4 -1.22 -27.63 -6.21
C PRO A 4 0.13 -27.12 -5.73
N LYS A 5 1.21 -27.88 -5.95
CA LYS A 5 2.58 -27.42 -5.67
C LYS A 5 2.96 -26.21 -6.53
N GLN A 6 2.59 -26.21 -7.81
CA GLN A 6 2.82 -25.08 -8.71
C GLN A 6 1.96 -23.88 -8.32
N LEU A 7 0.70 -24.12 -7.94
CA LEU A 7 -0.18 -23.05 -7.46
C LEU A 7 0.34 -22.43 -6.15
N GLN A 8 0.88 -23.24 -5.24
CA GLN A 8 1.49 -22.77 -4.01
C GLN A 8 2.72 -21.89 -4.28
N GLN A 9 3.59 -22.27 -5.22
CA GLN A 9 4.74 -21.45 -5.61
C GLN A 9 4.31 -20.08 -6.19
N VAL A 10 3.23 -20.07 -6.96
CA VAL A 10 2.66 -18.82 -7.50
C VAL A 10 2.06 -17.96 -6.39
N LEU A 11 1.44 -18.57 -5.38
CA LEU A 11 0.95 -17.86 -4.20
C LEU A 11 2.10 -17.24 -3.39
N ASP A 12 3.17 -17.99 -3.14
CA ASP A 12 4.36 -17.48 -2.42
C ASP A 12 5.00 -16.29 -3.14
N LEU A 13 5.00 -16.31 -4.48
CA LEU A 13 5.48 -15.19 -5.30
C LEU A 13 4.54 -13.98 -5.19
N ALA A 14 3.22 -14.21 -5.24
CA ALA A 14 2.22 -13.16 -5.06
C ALA A 14 2.28 -12.52 -3.65
N ASP A 15 2.58 -13.32 -2.61
CA ASP A 15 2.76 -12.82 -1.24
C ASP A 15 3.98 -11.91 -1.14
N LYS A 16 5.12 -12.30 -1.73
CA LYS A 16 6.31 -11.42 -1.82
C LYS A 16 6.03 -10.14 -2.59
N GLU A 17 5.34 -10.23 -3.72
CA GLU A 17 4.93 -9.04 -4.48
C GLU A 17 4.02 -8.12 -3.66
N LEU A 18 3.11 -8.69 -2.87
CA LEU A 18 2.21 -7.93 -1.99
C LEU A 18 2.99 -7.20 -0.89
N GLU A 19 3.94 -7.87 -0.25
CA GLU A 19 4.83 -7.25 0.75
C GLU A 19 5.62 -6.09 0.14
N HIS A 20 6.22 -6.29 -1.04
CA HIS A 20 6.93 -5.23 -1.75
C HIS A 20 6.03 -4.05 -2.11
N ALA A 21 4.81 -4.31 -2.59
CA ALA A 21 3.85 -3.26 -2.90
C ALA A 21 3.41 -2.49 -1.64
N GLN A 22 3.24 -3.19 -0.52
CA GLN A 22 2.91 -2.56 0.77
C GLN A 22 4.04 -1.65 1.25
N LEU A 23 5.29 -2.08 1.15
CA LEU A 23 6.46 -1.27 1.51
C LEU A 23 6.54 0.01 0.66
N LYS A 24 6.34 -0.11 -0.66
CA LYS A 24 6.30 1.04 -1.58
C LYS A 24 5.20 2.03 -1.23
N LEU A 25 3.98 1.53 -0.98
CA LEU A 25 2.85 2.36 -0.58
C LEU A 25 3.13 3.09 0.73
N ARG A 26 3.71 2.40 1.72
CA ARG A 26 4.08 3.00 3.01
C ARG A 26 5.13 4.11 2.84
N ALA A 27 6.17 3.85 2.04
CA ALA A 27 7.20 4.84 1.76
C ALA A 27 6.63 6.09 1.08
N ALA A 28 5.78 5.91 0.05
CA ALA A 28 5.14 7.02 -0.65
C ALA A 28 4.24 7.87 0.27
N ARG A 29 3.47 7.23 1.16
CA ARG A 29 2.66 7.94 2.16
C ARG A 29 3.52 8.77 3.11
N SER A 30 4.57 8.14 3.65
CA SER A 30 5.51 8.84 4.54
C SER A 30 6.17 10.04 3.85
N GLN A 31 6.48 9.94 2.55
CA GLN A 31 7.02 11.06 1.78
C GLN A 31 5.99 12.18 1.61
N SER A 32 4.75 11.86 1.25
CA SER A 32 3.66 12.85 1.14
C SER A 32 3.42 13.57 2.48
N ASP A 33 3.39 12.82 3.58
CA ASP A 33 3.19 13.38 4.91
C ASP A 33 4.34 14.32 5.31
N ALA A 34 5.59 13.94 5.04
CA ALA A 34 6.75 14.80 5.30
C ALA A 34 6.71 16.10 4.47
N LEU A 35 6.30 16.02 3.20
CA LEU A 35 6.15 17.21 2.36
C LEU A 35 5.03 18.14 2.87
N LYS A 36 3.93 17.57 3.37
CA LYS A 36 2.82 18.33 3.97
C LYS A 36 3.26 19.02 5.27
N GLU A 37 4.04 18.33 6.10
CA GLU A 37 4.60 18.92 7.32
C GLU A 37 5.51 20.11 7.00
N GLN A 38 6.39 19.97 6.00
CA GLN A 38 7.24 21.07 5.53
C GLN A 38 6.42 22.26 5.02
N LEU A 39 5.32 22.03 4.31
CA LEU A 39 4.41 23.10 3.89
C LEU A 39 3.81 23.82 5.11
N THR A 40 3.34 23.09 6.11
CA THR A 40 2.84 23.69 7.36
C THR A 40 3.89 24.56 8.04
N GLN A 41 5.15 24.11 8.07
CA GLN A 41 6.26 24.89 8.63
C GLN A 41 6.54 26.17 7.82
N LEU A 42 6.50 26.11 6.48
CA LEU A 42 6.66 27.27 5.61
C LEU A 42 5.54 28.29 5.79
N ASP A 43 4.28 27.83 5.88
CA ASP A 43 3.12 28.69 6.09
C ASP A 43 3.18 29.37 7.47
N ALA A 44 3.57 28.63 8.52
CA ALA A 44 3.77 29.19 9.86
C ALA A 44 4.89 30.25 9.87
N TYR A 45 6.03 29.93 9.26
CA TYR A 45 7.15 30.86 9.14
C TYR A 45 6.77 32.13 8.38
N ARG A 46 5.99 32.01 7.30
CA ARG A 46 5.44 33.13 6.55
C ARG A 46 4.63 34.05 7.44
N PHE A 47 3.69 33.47 8.19
CA PHE A 47 2.79 34.21 9.06
C PHE A 47 3.57 35.00 10.12
N ASP A 48 4.52 34.35 10.79
CA ASP A 48 5.37 35.00 11.79
C ASP A 48 6.22 36.12 11.19
N TYR A 49 6.77 35.90 10.00
CA TYR A 49 7.58 36.91 9.30
C TYR A 49 6.75 38.16 8.93
N VAL A 50 5.54 37.98 8.41
CA VAL A 50 4.60 39.08 8.09
C VAL A 50 4.23 39.84 9.36
N LYS A 51 3.93 39.14 10.45
CA LYS A 51 3.59 39.76 11.74
C LYS A 51 4.74 40.59 12.30
N GLN A 52 5.96 40.07 12.30
CA GLN A 52 7.13 40.82 12.77
C GLN A 52 7.43 42.06 11.92
N ALA A 53 7.16 41.99 10.61
CA ALA A 53 7.35 43.13 9.72
C ALA A 53 6.33 44.25 9.98
N SER A 54 5.07 43.91 10.25
CA SER A 54 4.03 44.90 10.56
C SER A 54 4.26 45.60 11.90
N GLU A 55 4.77 44.89 12.91
CA GLU A 55 5.15 45.48 14.21
C GLU A 55 6.31 46.49 14.08
N LYS A 56 7.24 46.27 13.15
CA LYS A 56 8.38 47.17 12.89
C LYS A 56 7.99 48.39 12.05
N ALA A 57 6.99 48.27 11.17
CA ALA A 57 6.49 49.33 10.29
C ALA A 57 6.03 50.60 11.02
N GLY A 58 5.58 50.50 12.28
CA GLY A 58 5.12 51.65 13.09
C GLY A 58 6.23 52.62 13.55
N LYS A 59 7.52 52.31 13.34
CA LYS A 59 8.67 53.14 13.74
C LYS A 59 9.48 53.54 12.51
N ARG A 60 9.35 54.77 12.00
CA ARG A 60 10.08 55.37 10.83
C ARG A 60 11.02 54.38 10.11
N VAL A 61 10.44 53.49 9.32
CA VAL A 61 11.19 52.44 8.62
C VAL A 61 11.70 52.99 7.29
N ALA A 62 13.01 52.86 7.02
CA ALA A 62 13.60 53.28 5.74
C ALA A 62 13.03 52.46 4.57
N ALA A 63 12.75 53.10 3.43
CA ALA A 63 12.19 52.46 2.23
C ALA A 63 12.91 51.16 1.79
N ASN A 64 14.22 51.07 2.04
CA ASN A 64 15.03 49.88 1.76
C ASN A 64 14.57 48.62 2.53
N HIS A 65 14.03 48.76 3.74
CA HIS A 65 13.51 47.63 4.52
C HIS A 65 12.22 47.05 3.92
N TYR A 66 11.37 47.90 3.34
CA TYR A 66 10.16 47.44 2.66
C TYR A 66 10.48 46.64 1.40
N GLN A 67 11.46 47.07 0.59
CA GLN A 67 11.87 46.34 -0.61
C GLN A 67 12.42 44.95 -0.28
N GLN A 68 13.28 44.85 0.75
CA GLN A 68 13.83 43.56 1.20
C GLN A 68 12.73 42.62 1.72
N TYR A 69 11.78 43.17 2.47
CA TYR A 69 10.62 42.42 2.97
C TYR A 69 9.79 41.81 1.83
N TYR A 70 9.36 42.62 0.86
CA TYR A 70 8.55 42.14 -0.27
C TYR A 70 9.30 41.11 -1.13
N HIS A 71 10.60 41.31 -1.34
CA HIS A 71 11.42 40.34 -2.07
C HIS A 71 11.50 38.99 -1.36
N PHE A 72 11.65 38.99 -0.04
CA PHE A 72 11.70 37.75 0.72
C PHE A 72 10.34 37.03 0.77
N ILE A 73 9.24 37.78 0.95
CA ILE A 73 7.88 37.22 0.85
C ILE A 73 7.64 36.57 -0.51
N ALA A 74 8.00 37.24 -1.60
CA ALA A 74 7.82 36.69 -2.95
C ALA A 74 8.62 35.38 -3.15
N LYS A 75 9.83 35.28 -2.59
CA LYS A 75 10.60 34.03 -2.60
C LYS A 75 9.93 32.93 -1.79
N LEU A 76 9.40 33.27 -0.61
CA LEU A 76 8.72 32.31 0.25
C LEU A 76 7.43 31.79 -0.40
N ASP A 77 6.65 32.67 -1.02
CA ASP A 77 5.46 32.32 -1.78
C ASP A 77 5.81 31.37 -2.94
N GLY A 78 6.88 31.67 -3.69
CA GLY A 78 7.39 30.77 -4.73
C GLY A 78 7.81 29.39 -4.20
N ALA A 79 8.42 29.33 -3.01
CA ALA A 79 8.78 28.07 -2.37
C ALA A 79 7.55 27.27 -1.90
N ILE A 80 6.54 27.94 -1.34
CA ILE A 80 5.26 27.36 -0.94
C ILE A 80 4.54 26.76 -2.16
N ASP A 81 4.50 27.49 -3.27
CA ASP A 81 3.89 27.00 -4.51
C ASP A 81 4.64 25.78 -5.08
N ALA A 82 5.98 25.78 -5.01
CA ALA A 82 6.78 24.63 -5.39
C ALA A 82 6.50 23.42 -4.47
N GLN A 83 6.40 23.63 -3.15
CA GLN A 83 6.08 22.59 -2.17
C GLN A 83 4.69 21.99 -2.44
N ARG A 84 3.69 22.82 -2.74
CA ARG A 84 2.33 22.37 -3.10
C ARG A 84 2.31 21.48 -4.33
N LYS A 85 3.12 21.80 -5.35
CA LYS A 85 3.28 20.95 -6.54
C LYS A 85 3.89 19.60 -6.18
N GLN A 86 4.96 19.59 -5.38
CA GLN A 86 5.58 18.35 -4.92
C GLN A 86 4.61 17.47 -4.10
N ILE A 87 3.78 18.08 -3.26
CA ILE A 87 2.73 17.36 -2.53
C ILE A 87 1.72 16.74 -3.50
N ALA A 88 1.29 17.47 -4.53
CA ALA A 88 0.36 16.94 -5.53
C ALA A 88 0.95 15.73 -6.27
N ASP A 89 2.22 15.80 -6.68
CA ASP A 89 2.93 14.70 -7.32
C ASP A 89 3.07 13.48 -6.38
N ALA A 90 3.40 13.73 -5.11
CA ALA A 90 3.52 12.68 -4.10
C ALA A 90 2.17 12.01 -3.79
N ASP A 91 1.09 12.79 -3.69
CA ASP A 91 -0.26 12.27 -3.49
C ASP A 91 -0.72 11.43 -4.69
N GLU A 92 -0.35 11.82 -5.91
CA GLU A 92 -0.63 11.01 -7.10
C GLU A 92 0.16 9.70 -7.09
N ALA A 93 1.44 9.73 -6.70
CA ALA A 93 2.23 8.51 -6.52
C ALA A 93 1.62 7.58 -5.45
N VAL A 94 1.10 8.13 -4.34
CA VAL A 94 0.38 7.35 -3.31
C VAL A 94 -0.83 6.64 -3.91
N LYS A 95 -1.64 7.33 -4.73
CA LYS A 95 -2.79 6.71 -5.40
C LYS A 95 -2.37 5.59 -6.34
N GLN A 96 -1.31 5.79 -7.13
CA GLN A 96 -0.78 4.78 -8.05
C GLN A 96 -0.32 3.53 -7.30
N PHE A 97 0.48 3.67 -6.24
CA PHE A 97 0.92 2.54 -5.43
C PHE A 97 -0.23 1.87 -4.69
N GLN A 98 -1.25 2.63 -4.28
CA GLN A 98 -2.44 2.07 -3.66
C GLN A 98 -3.24 1.21 -4.64
N ALA A 99 -3.42 1.67 -5.88
CA ALA A 99 -4.07 0.89 -6.93
C ALA A 99 -3.28 -0.39 -7.25
N GLN A 100 -1.96 -0.30 -7.35
CA GLN A 100 -1.09 -1.46 -7.56
C GLN A 100 -1.20 -2.48 -6.42
N TYR A 101 -1.14 -2.02 -5.17
CA TYR A 101 -1.30 -2.86 -3.99
C TYR A 101 -2.65 -3.58 -3.99
N GLN A 102 -3.74 -2.87 -4.30
CA GLN A 102 -5.08 -3.46 -4.38
C GLN A 102 -5.18 -4.53 -5.46
N LEU A 103 -4.58 -4.31 -6.64
CA LEU A 103 -4.57 -5.29 -7.73
C LEU A 103 -3.83 -6.57 -7.32
N ILE A 104 -2.64 -6.43 -6.72
CA ILE A 104 -1.85 -7.58 -6.26
C ILE A 104 -2.59 -8.33 -5.15
N GLN A 105 -3.18 -7.60 -4.20
CA GLN A 105 -3.98 -8.19 -3.13
C GLN A 105 -5.18 -8.99 -3.66
N GLN A 106 -5.87 -8.49 -4.69
CA GLN A 106 -6.98 -9.21 -5.33
C GLN A 106 -6.49 -10.49 -6.00
N LYS A 107 -5.36 -10.44 -6.72
CA LYS A 107 -4.76 -11.63 -7.35
C LYS A 107 -4.35 -12.68 -6.32
N GLN A 108 -3.69 -12.26 -5.24
CA GLN A 108 -3.28 -13.12 -4.13
C GLN A 108 -4.49 -13.84 -3.50
N LYS A 109 -5.57 -13.10 -3.22
CA LYS A 109 -6.80 -13.68 -2.67
C LYS A 109 -7.46 -14.68 -3.62
N ALA A 110 -7.49 -14.36 -4.92
CA ALA A 110 -8.06 -15.25 -5.93
C ALA A 110 -7.25 -16.56 -6.04
N LEU A 111 -5.93 -16.49 -6.00
CA LEU A 111 -5.05 -17.66 -6.00
C LEU A 111 -5.24 -18.52 -4.75
N SER A 112 -5.28 -17.90 -3.57
CA SER A 112 -5.53 -18.58 -2.29
C SER A 112 -6.86 -19.36 -2.31
N LEU A 113 -7.94 -18.71 -2.74
CA LEU A 113 -9.26 -19.35 -2.89
C LEU A 113 -9.25 -20.51 -3.90
N LEU A 114 -8.48 -20.39 -4.99
CA LEU A 114 -8.38 -21.45 -5.99
C LEU A 114 -7.63 -22.66 -5.43
N ILE A 115 -6.53 -22.44 -4.70
CA ILE A 115 -5.76 -23.49 -4.03
C ILE A 115 -6.63 -24.22 -3.01
N GLU A 116 -7.35 -23.48 -2.16
CA GLU A 116 -8.25 -24.06 -1.16
C GLU A 116 -9.30 -24.97 -1.81
N LYS A 117 -9.93 -24.52 -2.90
CA LYS A 117 -10.92 -25.31 -3.65
C LYS A 117 -10.31 -26.59 -4.24
N GLU A 118 -9.11 -26.52 -4.81
CA GLU A 118 -8.44 -27.69 -5.37
C GLU A 118 -8.00 -28.69 -4.31
N LEU A 119 -7.50 -28.22 -3.16
CA LEU A 119 -7.16 -29.07 -2.01
C LEU A 119 -8.40 -29.79 -1.50
N LYS A 120 -9.51 -29.08 -1.30
CA LYS A 120 -10.79 -29.67 -0.87
C LYS A 120 -11.31 -30.71 -1.87
N ARG A 121 -11.21 -30.43 -3.17
CA ARG A 121 -11.59 -31.40 -4.22
C ARG A 121 -10.74 -32.67 -4.17
N ARG A 122 -9.43 -32.55 -3.90
CA ARG A 122 -8.53 -33.70 -3.77
C ARG A 122 -8.82 -34.52 -2.51
N GLN A 123 -9.06 -33.87 -1.38
CA GLN A 123 -9.47 -34.52 -0.13
C GLN A 123 -10.75 -35.34 -0.34
N LEU A 124 -11.80 -34.74 -0.90
CA LEU A 124 -13.05 -35.45 -1.19
C LEU A 124 -12.88 -36.64 -2.14
N ARG A 125 -11.93 -36.58 -3.09
CA ARG A 125 -11.62 -37.71 -3.97
C ARG A 125 -10.88 -38.82 -3.22
N ALA A 126 -9.92 -38.46 -2.37
CA ALA A 126 -9.16 -39.41 -1.55
C ALA A 126 -10.08 -40.14 -0.57
N GLU A 127 -10.96 -39.41 0.13
CA GLU A 127 -11.96 -39.98 1.04
C GLU A 127 -12.88 -40.99 0.33
N LYS A 128 -13.34 -40.67 -0.89
CA LYS A 128 -14.15 -41.60 -1.69
C LYS A 128 -13.39 -42.88 -2.06
N VAL A 129 -12.11 -42.77 -2.42
CA VAL A 129 -11.27 -43.93 -2.76
C VAL A 129 -11.02 -44.79 -1.51
N GLU A 130 -10.71 -44.16 -0.38
CA GLU A 130 -10.51 -44.85 0.90
C GLU A 130 -11.78 -45.58 1.35
N GLN A 131 -12.95 -44.92 1.25
CA GLN A 131 -14.24 -45.55 1.54
C GLN A 131 -14.48 -46.79 0.67
N GLN A 132 -14.24 -46.69 -0.64
CA GLN A 132 -14.40 -47.83 -1.55
C GLN A 132 -13.48 -49.00 -1.19
N GLN A 133 -12.22 -48.72 -0.83
CA GLN A 133 -11.27 -49.75 -0.41
C GLN A 133 -11.68 -50.42 0.91
N LEU A 134 -12.19 -49.66 1.87
CA LEU A 134 -12.70 -50.20 3.13
C LEU A 134 -13.94 -51.06 2.93
N ASP A 135 -14.86 -50.63 2.06
CA ASP A 135 -16.07 -51.39 1.71
C ASP A 135 -15.69 -52.72 1.03
N GLU A 136 -14.75 -52.70 0.09
CA GLU A 136 -14.24 -53.89 -0.59
C GLU A 136 -13.57 -54.86 0.40
N PHE A 137 -12.71 -54.35 1.28
CA PHE A 137 -12.06 -55.17 2.31
C PHE A 137 -13.08 -55.80 3.27
N SER A 138 -14.08 -55.02 3.70
CA SER A 138 -15.15 -55.50 4.57
C SER A 138 -15.98 -56.60 3.90
N LEU A 139 -16.30 -56.43 2.62
CA LEU A 139 -17.00 -57.44 1.82
C LEU A 139 -16.17 -58.73 1.68
N GLN A 140 -14.88 -58.62 1.35
CA GLN A 140 -13.99 -59.78 1.25
C GLN A 140 -13.87 -60.53 2.58
N GLN A 141 -13.76 -59.83 3.71
CA GLN A 141 -13.76 -60.47 5.04
C GLN A 141 -15.07 -61.18 5.32
N TYR A 142 -16.21 -60.56 5.00
CA TYR A 142 -17.52 -61.16 5.19
C TYR A 142 -17.67 -62.46 4.39
N LEU A 143 -17.29 -62.44 3.11
CA LEU A 143 -17.32 -63.62 2.23
C LEU A 143 -16.43 -64.75 2.78
N ARG A 144 -15.23 -64.42 3.27
CA ARG A 144 -14.32 -65.41 3.87
C ARG A 144 -14.83 -66.05 5.17
N ARG A 145 -15.63 -65.33 5.97
CA ARG A 145 -16.23 -65.89 7.20
C ARG A 145 -17.43 -66.79 6.92
N LYS A 146 -18.02 -66.70 5.73
CA LYS A 146 -19.24 -67.42 5.34
C LYS A 146 -18.96 -68.66 4.50
N ALA A 147 -17.74 -68.79 3.98
CA ALA A 147 -17.19 -69.99 3.34
C ALA A 147 -16.60 -70.93 4.41
#